data_AF-A0A3N4G4H8-F1
#
_entry.id   AF-A0A3N4G4H8-F1
#
_cell.length_a   1.000
_cell.length_b   1.000
_cell.length_c   1.000
_cell.angle_alpha   90.00
_cell.angle_beta   90.00
_cell.angle_gamma   90.00
#
_symmetry.space_group_name_H-M   'P 1'
#
loop_
_entity.id
_entity.type
_entity.pdbx_description
1 polymer ?
#
loop_
_entity_poly.entity_id
_entity_poly.type
_entity_poly.pdbx_seq_one_letter_code
_entity_poly.pdbx_strand_id
1 'polypeptide(L)'
;MPVMATTHRIDLDDVERDFLLTGLLQWGGVVAMTDDLAKATGFSGAEDYYSRVVDLVNALDDPGLSATDWRRALAVAEVAFSSEILGLGHQWEDFSHYDPDDTYQAMRRLQWRVLGLSY
;
A
#
# COMPACT_ATOMS: atom_id res chain seq x y z
N MET A 1 12.13 7.70 -25.65
CA MET A 1 11.34 6.45 -25.62
C MET A 1 10.84 6.26 -24.19
N PRO A 2 9.53 6.07 -23.95
CA PRO A 2 9.08 5.79 -22.59
C PRO A 2 9.57 4.38 -22.22
N VAL A 3 10.24 4.25 -21.09
CA VAL A 3 10.51 2.93 -20.49
C VAL A 3 9.14 2.38 -20.11
N MET A 4 8.67 1.37 -20.85
CA MET A 4 7.46 0.63 -20.48
C MET A 4 7.70 0.08 -19.06
N ALA A 5 6.88 0.53 -18.10
CA ALA A 5 6.99 0.06 -16.73
C ALA A 5 6.75 -1.46 -16.73
N THR A 6 7.79 -2.23 -16.43
CA THR A 6 7.69 -3.69 -16.41
C THR A 6 6.85 -4.07 -15.20
N THR A 7 5.73 -4.74 -15.45
CA THR A 7 4.94 -5.38 -14.39
C THR A 7 5.79 -6.47 -13.75
N HIS A 8 5.92 -6.42 -12.43
CA HIS A 8 6.68 -7.39 -11.65
C HIS A 8 5.73 -7.99 -10.62
N ARG A 9 5.61 -9.30 -10.60
CA ARG A 9 4.82 -10.01 -9.59
C ARG A 9 5.64 -10.27 -8.34
N ILE A 10 5.14 -9.84 -7.19
CA ILE A 10 5.65 -10.24 -5.88
C ILE A 10 4.63 -11.25 -5.34
N ASP A 11 5.07 -12.47 -5.03
CA ASP A 11 4.20 -13.44 -4.36
C ASP A 11 4.04 -13.01 -2.89
N LEU A 12 2.85 -12.52 -2.55
CA LEU A 12 2.50 -12.06 -1.20
C LEU A 12 2.07 -13.25 -0.34
N ASP A 13 2.52 -13.27 0.91
CA ASP A 13 1.85 -14.09 1.93
C ASP A 13 0.50 -13.46 2.34
N ASP A 14 -0.30 -14.19 3.11
CA ASP A 14 -1.64 -13.73 3.49
C ASP A 14 -1.61 -12.45 4.35
N VAL A 15 -0.55 -12.26 5.15
CA VAL A 15 -0.39 -11.08 6.03
C VAL A 15 0.03 -9.86 5.21
N GLU A 16 0.95 -10.05 4.27
CA GLU A 16 1.41 -9.00 3.34
C GLU A 16 0.30 -8.55 2.41
N ARG A 17 -0.53 -9.50 1.97
CA ARG A 17 -1.74 -9.20 1.21
C ARG A 17 -2.72 -8.38 2.03
N ASP A 18 -3.06 -8.83 3.23
CA ASP A 18 -4.01 -8.14 4.10
C ASP A 18 -3.51 -6.72 4.44
N PHE A 19 -2.21 -6.58 4.74
CA PHE A 19 -1.57 -5.29 4.97
C PHE A 19 -1.79 -4.32 3.80
N LEU A 20 -1.51 -4.73 2.56
CA LEU A 20 -1.71 -3.88 1.39
C LEU A 20 -3.18 -3.60 1.10
N LEU A 21 -4.03 -4.63 1.20
CA LEU A 21 -5.47 -4.52 0.94
C LEU A 21 -6.10 -3.52 1.91
N THR A 22 -5.91 -3.72 3.21
CA THR A 22 -6.40 -2.85 4.27
C THR A 22 -5.80 -1.46 4.12
N GLY A 23 -4.48 -1.37 3.93
CA GLY A 23 -3.79 -0.10 3.75
C GLY A 23 -4.31 0.73 2.56
N LEU A 24 -4.77 0.10 1.48
CA LEU A 24 -5.34 0.78 0.31
C LEU A 24 -6.83 1.13 0.50
N LEU A 25 -7.62 0.30 1.18
CA LEU A 25 -9.07 0.50 1.23
C LEU A 25 -9.55 1.47 2.32
N GLN A 26 -8.72 1.78 3.33
CA GLN A 26 -9.15 2.52 4.52
C GLN A 26 -9.09 4.05 4.42
N TRP A 27 -8.88 4.60 3.22
CA TRP A 27 -8.81 6.05 2.99
C TRP A 27 -10.16 6.71 2.71
N GLY A 28 -11.28 6.00 2.89
CA GLY A 28 -12.63 6.54 2.75
C GLY A 28 -13.26 6.82 4.11
N GLY A 29 -13.29 8.09 4.56
CA GLY A 29 -13.93 8.45 5.82
C GLY A 29 -13.24 9.59 6.56
N VAL A 30 -13.13 9.48 7.89
CA VAL A 30 -12.45 10.49 8.73
C VAL A 30 -10.97 10.62 8.38
N VAL A 31 -10.35 9.52 7.93
CA VAL A 31 -8.96 9.44 7.48
C VAL A 31 -8.87 9.65 5.96
N ALA A 32 -9.64 10.59 5.42
CA ALA A 32 -9.75 10.79 3.97
C ALA A 32 -8.38 11.11 3.33
N MET A 33 -8.07 10.46 2.20
CA MET A 33 -6.89 10.80 1.41
C MET A 33 -6.95 12.27 0.97
N THR A 34 -5.94 13.05 1.39
CA THR A 34 -5.78 14.45 0.97
C THR A 34 -4.86 14.55 -0.24
N ASP A 35 -4.93 15.67 -0.96
CA ASP A 35 -4.08 15.94 -2.11
C ASP A 35 -2.58 15.90 -1.78
N ASP A 36 -2.19 16.49 -0.66
CA ASP A 36 -0.79 16.55 -0.23
C ASP A 36 -0.28 15.17 0.18
N LEU A 37 -1.10 14.36 0.85
CA LEU A 37 -0.73 13.01 1.23
C LEU A 37 -0.66 12.07 0.01
N ALA A 38 -1.59 12.19 -0.92
CA ALA A 38 -1.56 11.45 -2.18
C ALA A 38 -0.28 11.79 -2.97
N LYS A 39 0.09 13.07 -3.05
CA LYS A 39 1.35 13.50 -3.67
C LYS A 39 2.57 12.97 -2.94
N ALA A 40 2.58 13.00 -1.60
CA ALA A 40 3.68 12.47 -0.80
C ALA A 40 3.88 10.96 -0.98
N THR A 41 2.80 10.21 -1.23
CA THR A 41 2.82 8.75 -1.46
C THR A 41 2.96 8.38 -2.96
N GLY A 42 3.13 9.37 -3.84
CA GLY A 42 3.51 9.17 -5.24
C GLY A 42 2.36 9.21 -6.26
N PHE A 43 1.16 9.56 -5.85
CA PHE A 43 0.03 9.88 -6.74
C PHE A 43 0.11 11.35 -7.19
N SER A 44 -0.69 11.75 -8.18
CA SER A 44 -0.75 13.15 -8.63
C SER A 44 -1.69 14.01 -7.77
N GLY A 45 -2.59 13.39 -7.00
CA GLY A 45 -3.56 14.01 -6.10
C GLY A 45 -4.55 12.97 -5.58
N ALA A 46 -5.50 13.39 -4.74
CA ALA A 46 -6.47 12.48 -4.14
C ALA A 46 -7.40 11.85 -5.21
N GLU A 47 -7.77 12.59 -6.25
CA GLU A 47 -8.57 12.07 -7.36
C GLU A 47 -7.88 10.92 -8.12
N ASP A 48 -6.57 11.06 -8.39
CA ASP A 48 -5.74 10.02 -8.99
C ASP A 48 -5.62 8.78 -8.10
N TYR A 49 -5.54 8.98 -6.78
CA TYR A 49 -5.59 7.88 -5.82
C TYR A 49 -6.92 7.11 -5.92
N TYR A 50 -8.06 7.79 -5.76
CA TYR A 50 -9.36 7.12 -5.72
C TYR A 50 -9.75 6.48 -7.06
N SER A 51 -9.33 7.07 -8.19
CA SER A 51 -9.58 6.48 -9.51
C SER A 51 -8.78 5.20 -9.78
N ARG A 52 -7.71 4.95 -9.02
CA ARG A 52 -6.79 3.84 -9.26
C ARG A 52 -6.76 2.78 -8.17
N VAL A 53 -7.24 3.08 -6.96
CA VAL A 53 -7.14 2.18 -5.79
C VAL A 53 -7.75 0.81 -6.05
N VAL A 54 -8.88 0.73 -6.75
CA VAL A 54 -9.53 -0.55 -7.09
C VAL A 54 -8.67 -1.37 -8.05
N ASP A 55 -8.07 -0.72 -9.05
CA ASP A 55 -7.18 -1.40 -10.00
C ASP A 55 -5.90 -1.90 -9.30
N LEU A 56 -5.36 -1.11 -8.38
CA LEU A 56 -4.19 -1.51 -7.58
C LEU A 56 -4.48 -2.74 -6.73
N VAL A 57 -5.64 -2.76 -6.05
CA VAL A 57 -6.08 -3.91 -5.24
C VAL A 57 -6.25 -5.17 -6.09
N ASN A 58 -6.92 -5.05 -7.25
CA ASN A 58 -7.14 -6.19 -8.14
C ASN A 58 -5.83 -6.74 -8.72
N ALA A 59 -4.82 -5.89 -8.90
CA ALA A 59 -3.54 -6.26 -9.48
C ALA A 59 -2.49 -6.73 -8.45
N LEU A 60 -2.82 -6.85 -7.15
CA LEU A 60 -1.85 -7.29 -6.14
C LEU A 60 -1.26 -8.69 -6.41
N ASP A 61 -2.04 -9.60 -7.01
CA ASP A 61 -1.54 -10.93 -7.43
C ASP A 61 -1.28 -11.04 -8.93
N ASP A 62 -2.30 -10.76 -9.72
CA ASP A 62 -2.36 -11.02 -11.15
C ASP A 62 -3.02 -9.83 -11.84
N PRO A 63 -2.32 -9.10 -12.73
CA PRO A 63 -1.00 -9.39 -13.31
C PRO A 63 0.22 -9.07 -12.41
N GLY A 64 0.00 -8.57 -11.20
CA GLY A 64 1.02 -7.88 -10.42
C GLY A 64 1.05 -6.38 -10.75
N LEU A 65 1.86 -5.63 -10.00
CA LEU A 65 1.98 -4.18 -10.16
C LEU A 65 3.25 -3.78 -10.94
N SER A 66 3.22 -2.56 -11.48
CA SER A 66 4.45 -1.91 -11.94
C SER A 66 5.35 -1.58 -10.74
N ALA A 67 6.66 -1.42 -10.96
CA ALA A 67 7.57 -1.03 -9.87
C ALA A 67 7.18 0.32 -9.21
N THR A 68 6.55 1.23 -9.95
CA THR A 68 6.05 2.49 -9.39
C THR A 68 4.82 2.26 -8.53
N ASP A 69 3.92 1.40 -8.99
CA ASP A 69 2.66 1.12 -8.29
C ASP A 69 2.89 0.27 -7.04
N TRP A 70 3.90 -0.62 -7.03
CA TRP A 70 4.37 -1.27 -5.81
C TRP A 70 4.80 -0.26 -4.74
N ARG A 71 5.58 0.75 -5.13
CA ARG A 71 6.04 1.79 -4.19
C ARG A 71 4.88 2.64 -3.67
N ARG A 72 3.93 2.98 -4.55
CA ARG A 72 2.71 3.71 -4.17
C ARG A 72 1.84 2.91 -3.20
N ALA A 73 1.56 1.65 -3.52
CA ALA A 73 0.76 0.78 -2.67
C ALA A 73 1.41 0.59 -1.29
N LEU A 74 2.72 0.35 -1.27
CA LEU A 74 3.49 0.23 -0.03
C LEU A 74 3.44 1.53 0.78
N ALA A 75 3.76 2.68 0.18
CA ALA A 75 3.80 3.96 0.91
C ALA A 75 2.44 4.34 1.51
N VAL A 76 1.35 4.12 0.77
CA VAL A 76 -0.01 4.36 1.27
C VAL A 76 -0.34 3.44 2.45
N ALA A 77 -0.04 2.14 2.32
CA ALA A 77 -0.29 1.18 3.39
C ALA A 77 0.56 1.45 4.64
N GLU A 78 1.81 1.90 4.47
CA GLU A 78 2.69 2.29 5.57
C GLU A 78 2.12 3.45 6.40
N VAL A 79 1.59 4.48 5.73
CA VAL A 79 0.97 5.62 6.43
C VAL A 79 -0.31 5.17 7.12
N ALA A 80 -1.15 4.37 6.44
CA ALA A 80 -2.39 3.85 7.01
C ALA A 80 -2.13 3.06 8.29
N PHE A 81 -1.11 2.20 8.29
CA PHE A 81 -0.74 1.39 9.44
C PHE A 81 -0.02 2.18 10.55
N SER A 82 1.01 2.96 10.19
CA SER A 82 1.98 3.45 11.17
C SER A 82 1.64 4.81 11.78
N SER A 83 0.68 5.55 11.22
CA SER A 83 0.39 6.92 11.64
C SER A 83 -0.89 7.03 12.46
N GLU A 84 -0.77 7.48 13.70
CA GLU A 84 -1.91 7.89 14.56
C GLU A 84 -2.60 9.18 14.08
N ILE A 85 -1.89 9.99 13.29
CA ILE A 85 -2.36 11.32 12.87
C ILE A 85 -2.96 11.28 11.48
N LEU A 86 -2.33 10.54 10.57
CA LEU A 86 -2.69 10.48 9.16
C LEU A 86 -3.36 9.17 8.78
N GLY A 87 -3.22 8.12 9.59
CA GLY A 87 -3.68 6.77 9.30
C GLY A 87 -4.64 6.26 10.37
N LEU A 88 -4.68 4.94 10.51
CA LEU A 88 -5.48 4.24 11.51
C LEU A 88 -4.76 4.11 12.85
N GLY A 89 -3.42 4.01 12.85
CA GLY A 89 -2.63 3.82 14.06
C GLY A 89 -3.19 2.68 14.91
N HIS A 90 -3.52 2.96 16.17
CA HIS A 90 -4.12 2.01 17.11
C HIS A 90 -5.44 1.38 16.63
N GLN A 91 -6.17 2.03 15.71
CA GLN A 91 -7.41 1.48 15.15
C GLN A 91 -7.15 0.43 14.07
N TRP A 92 -5.90 0.18 13.68
CA TRP A 92 -5.56 -0.79 12.64
C TRP A 92 -6.11 -2.20 12.92
N GLU A 93 -6.08 -2.62 14.19
CA GLU A 93 -6.62 -3.92 14.62
C GLU A 93 -8.12 -4.07 14.36
N ASP A 94 -8.86 -2.96 14.28
CA ASP A 94 -10.31 -3.00 14.00
C ASP A 94 -10.60 -3.34 12.51
N PHE A 95 -9.61 -3.18 11.63
CA PHE A 95 -9.79 -3.32 10.17
C PHE A 95 -8.94 -4.43 9.54
N SER A 96 -7.87 -4.86 10.21
CA SER A 96 -6.99 -5.93 9.74
C SER A 96 -7.37 -7.28 10.34
N HIS A 97 -6.93 -8.36 9.69
CA HIS A 97 -7.17 -9.72 10.17
C HIS A 97 -6.03 -10.27 11.04
N TYR A 98 -4.94 -9.51 11.18
CA TYR A 98 -3.70 -9.94 11.82
C TYR A 98 -3.26 -8.96 12.90
N ASP A 99 -2.50 -9.47 13.87
CA ASP A 99 -1.92 -8.68 14.93
C ASP A 99 -0.96 -7.60 14.37
N PRO A 100 -0.82 -6.42 15.01
CA PRO A 100 0.07 -5.37 14.54
C PRO A 100 1.54 -5.79 14.47
N ASP A 101 2.01 -6.69 15.33
CA ASP A 101 3.39 -7.18 15.26
C ASP A 101 3.60 -8.02 13.99
N ASP A 102 2.64 -8.89 13.65
CA ASP A 102 2.67 -9.66 12.40
C ASP A 102 2.60 -8.74 11.17
N THR A 103 1.72 -7.73 11.23
CA THR A 103 1.59 -6.69 10.20
C THR A 103 2.90 -5.92 10.03
N TYR A 104 3.55 -5.54 11.13
CA TYR A 104 4.83 -4.83 11.11
C TYR A 104 5.91 -5.68 10.43
N GLN A 105 6.01 -6.97 10.79
CA GLN A 105 6.98 -7.87 10.15
C GLN A 105 6.70 -8.04 8.66
N ALA A 106 5.43 -8.17 8.26
CA ALA A 106 5.03 -8.23 6.85
C ALA A 106 5.41 -6.95 6.09
N MET A 107 5.12 -5.77 6.66
CA MET A 107 5.53 -4.48 6.11
C MET A 107 7.04 -4.42 5.88
N ARG A 108 7.87 -4.82 6.87
CA ARG A 108 9.34 -4.80 6.72
C ARG A 108 9.84 -5.75 5.62
N ARG A 109 9.29 -6.96 5.53
CA ARG A 109 9.63 -7.92 4.45
C ARG A 109 9.26 -7.36 3.08
N LEU A 110 8.07 -6.78 2.96
CA LEU A 110 7.59 -6.20 1.72
C LEU A 110 8.42 -4.99 1.27
N GLN A 111 8.83 -4.11 2.19
CA GLN A 111 9.74 -2.99 1.90
C GLN A 111 11.00 -3.44 1.17
N TRP A 112 11.65 -4.50 1.67
CA TRP A 112 12.87 -5.02 1.05
C TRP A 112 12.62 -5.58 -0.33
N ARG A 113 11.56 -6.37 -0.50
CA ARG A 113 11.19 -6.95 -1.81
C ARG A 113 10.83 -5.89 -2.83
N VAL A 114 10.07 -4.86 -2.46
CA VAL A 114 9.71 -3.73 -3.34
C VAL A 114 10.94 -2.89 -3.72
N LEU A 115 11.91 -2.73 -2.82
CA LEU A 115 13.15 -2.02 -3.09
C LEU A 115 14.21 -2.87 -3.81
N GLY A 116 13.96 -4.16 -4.02
CA GLY A 116 14.93 -5.10 -4.60
C GLY A 116 16.14 -5.35 -3.68
N LEU A 117 15.99 -5.12 -2.39
CA LEU A 117 17.02 -5.37 -1.39
C LEU A 117 16.96 -6.86 -1.01
N SER A 118 18.09 -7.56 -1.16
CA SER A 118 18.27 -8.94 -0.71
C SER A 118 18.95 -8.96 0.67
N TYR A 119 18.58 -9.92 1.51
CA TYR A 119 19.35 -10.32 2.68
C TYR A 119 20.07 -11.64 2.39
#